data_AF-A0A8B7IDT8-F1
#
_entry.id   AF-A0A8B7IDT8-F1
#
_cell.length_a   1.000
_cell.length_b   1.000
_cell.length_c   1.000
_cell.angle_alpha   90.00
_cell.angle_beta   90.00
_cell.angle_gamma   90.00
#
_symmetry.space_group_name_H-M   'P 1'
#
loop_
_entity.id
_entity.type
_entity.pdbx_description
1 polymer ?
#
loop_
_entity_poly.entity_id
_entity_poly.type
_entity_poly.pdbx_seq_one_letter_code
_entity_poly.pdbx_strand_id
1 'polypeptide(L)'
;MKSLFFLLGCLQLLAAAGAVYKRWLPNTNFETASNWDEGRVPCAGDVIHFDRDKVVSVFVKSPHPVKDMYLPLNGEFILASGAGFAAFDGSWDPGCDSGSAARFGDAEGFAWFDPALWQTAASPGELQQGGRIFAVDEERVPCQYDDVIFQPETSFRVNVDSSRGMIHLRSISLMGQTFSSTAALAEYLRGPSAPLQFHGNGTFQVSGTGCPDKSGCVCGNAQNRQALRMGAPSPGASPSPSEAAGLAAGVQATSIQAWGSSPASPGSVILLSVSSLCFWAAGATVCLEFTPDFDLRKYRDRLVQAFLSLPKYAGVQMAISKVHKAQTFLGVALRSSAPVIQIVLIDDQTGSRTGTAAEQMAADIMSDIAQHGEALGISSGKMEVATGSIFSGQTGISTSRRILTGTVVGLLFGLLLLGGMLLLYRRGMLRLWAARLPRPWGRAQGLASPEPASSKGFDNPMFDMPMDTTEPPGAASGEDARQEMALKDNQIFYLNPLYDESEVDV
;
A
#
# COMPACT_ATOMS: atom_id res chain seq x y z
N MET A 1 27.66 -39.63 20.15
CA MET A 1 28.07 -38.23 19.85
C MET A 1 27.77 -37.81 18.41
N LYS A 2 28.17 -38.57 17.36
CA LYS A 2 27.89 -38.20 15.95
C LYS A 2 26.40 -38.10 15.57
N SER A 3 25.53 -38.93 16.17
CA SER A 3 24.08 -38.87 15.97
C SER A 3 23.41 -37.65 16.63
N LEU A 4 23.97 -37.13 17.73
CA LEU A 4 23.47 -35.94 18.41
C LEU A 4 23.77 -34.67 17.61
N PHE A 5 24.93 -34.61 16.95
CA PHE A 5 25.28 -33.52 16.02
C PHE A 5 24.43 -33.54 14.74
N PHE A 6 24.00 -34.72 14.27
CA PHE A 6 23.10 -34.84 13.12
C PHE A 6 21.66 -34.41 13.48
N LEU A 7 21.19 -34.74 14.69
CA LEU A 7 19.91 -34.28 15.23
C LEU A 7 19.90 -32.76 15.52
N LEU A 8 20.98 -32.19 16.06
CA LEU A 8 21.13 -30.74 16.19
C LEU A 8 21.23 -30.05 14.82
N GLY A 9 21.89 -30.67 13.84
CA GLY A 9 21.96 -30.17 12.46
C GLY A 9 20.60 -30.17 11.76
N CYS A 10 19.79 -31.22 11.94
CA CYS A 10 18.41 -31.26 11.44
C CYS A 10 17.46 -30.31 12.19
N LEU A 11 17.65 -30.08 13.49
CA LEU A 11 16.89 -29.06 14.23
C LEU A 11 17.23 -27.63 13.78
N GLN A 12 18.47 -27.37 13.35
CA GLN A 12 18.88 -26.06 12.80
C GLN A 12 18.40 -25.82 11.35
N LEU A 13 17.96 -26.86 10.64
CA LEU A 13 17.29 -26.75 9.33
C LEU A 13 15.79 -26.44 9.44
N LEU A 14 15.22 -26.50 10.65
CA LEU A 14 13.94 -25.89 11.00
C LEU A 14 14.18 -24.52 11.64
N ALA A 15 14.99 -23.68 11.01
CA ALA A 15 14.84 -22.25 11.21
C ALA A 15 13.49 -21.86 10.61
N ALA A 16 12.42 -22.02 11.40
CA ALA A 16 11.13 -21.46 11.07
C ALA A 16 11.36 -19.98 10.81
N ALA A 17 11.34 -19.59 9.54
CA ALA A 17 11.00 -18.24 9.15
C ALA A 17 9.66 -17.97 9.83
N GLY A 18 9.71 -17.21 10.93
CA GLY A 18 8.53 -16.91 11.72
C GLY A 18 7.58 -16.21 10.76
N ALA A 19 6.45 -16.85 10.46
CA ALA A 19 5.41 -16.14 9.76
C ALA A 19 4.87 -15.06 10.69
N VAL A 20 4.60 -13.91 10.11
CA VAL A 20 3.82 -12.89 10.76
C VAL A 20 2.35 -13.22 10.50
N TYR A 21 1.56 -13.32 11.55
CA TYR A 21 0.12 -13.55 11.41
C TYR A 21 -0.60 -12.21 11.26
N LYS A 22 -1.52 -12.15 10.30
CA LYS A 22 -2.34 -10.97 10.00
C LYS A 22 -3.80 -11.30 10.20
N ARG A 23 -4.37 -10.74 11.26
CA ARG A 23 -5.75 -10.99 11.68
C ARG A 23 -6.66 -9.90 11.14
N TRP A 24 -7.73 -10.33 10.47
CA TRP A 24 -8.81 -9.46 10.05
C TRP A 24 -9.66 -9.06 11.27
N LEU A 25 -9.90 -7.76 11.44
CA LEU A 25 -10.64 -7.24 12.59
C LEU A 25 -12.17 -7.16 12.36
N PRO A 26 -12.66 -6.62 11.22
CA PRO A 26 -14.10 -6.54 10.97
C PRO A 26 -14.76 -7.92 10.90
N ASN A 27 -16.02 -8.00 11.29
CA ASN A 27 -16.84 -9.19 11.12
C ASN A 27 -18.27 -8.77 10.78
N THR A 28 -19.08 -9.73 10.35
CA THR A 28 -20.50 -9.54 10.05
C THR A 28 -21.36 -10.42 10.95
N ASN A 29 -20.92 -10.68 12.18
CA ASN A 29 -21.67 -11.49 13.13
C ASN A 29 -22.94 -10.75 13.60
N PHE A 30 -23.98 -11.53 13.90
CA PHE A 30 -25.25 -11.02 14.40
C PHE A 30 -25.10 -10.36 15.78
N GLU A 31 -24.33 -10.97 16.68
CA GLU A 31 -24.15 -10.50 18.07
C GLU A 31 -23.11 -9.36 18.22
N THR A 32 -22.58 -8.83 17.12
CA THR A 32 -21.66 -7.69 17.15
C THR A 32 -22.45 -6.39 17.07
N ALA A 33 -22.49 -5.64 18.18
CA ALA A 33 -23.28 -4.42 18.29
C ALA A 33 -22.95 -3.35 17.22
N SER A 34 -21.68 -3.24 16.82
CA SER A 34 -21.25 -2.29 15.78
C SER A 34 -21.71 -2.66 14.36
N ASN A 35 -22.25 -3.86 14.15
CA ASN A 35 -22.83 -4.28 12.87
C ASN A 35 -24.29 -3.83 12.73
N TRP A 36 -24.81 -3.06 13.68
CA TRP A 36 -26.17 -2.53 13.69
C TRP A 36 -26.14 -1.01 13.77
N ASP A 37 -27.03 -0.34 13.05
CA ASP A 37 -27.03 1.12 12.92
C ASP A 37 -27.26 1.84 14.26
N GLU A 38 -27.96 1.21 15.20
CA GLU A 38 -28.19 1.73 16.56
C GLU A 38 -27.03 1.41 17.53
N GLY A 39 -25.97 0.72 17.07
CA GLY A 39 -24.85 0.32 17.91
C GLY A 39 -25.22 -0.68 19.01
N ARG A 40 -26.30 -1.45 18.82
CA ARG A 40 -26.81 -2.48 19.73
C ARG A 40 -27.30 -3.70 18.97
N VAL A 41 -27.20 -4.86 19.60
CA VAL A 41 -27.77 -6.11 19.06
C VAL A 41 -29.31 -6.04 19.19
N PRO A 42 -30.08 -6.52 18.19
CA PRO A 42 -31.53 -6.57 18.27
C PRO A 42 -32.02 -7.41 19.45
N CYS A 43 -33.09 -6.97 20.10
CA CYS A 43 -33.77 -7.69 21.17
C CYS A 43 -35.07 -8.34 20.68
N ALA A 44 -35.74 -9.11 21.55
CA ALA A 44 -36.85 -9.98 21.19
C ALA A 44 -38.04 -9.27 20.49
N GLY A 45 -38.34 -8.05 20.92
CA GLY A 45 -39.42 -7.22 20.42
C GLY A 45 -39.08 -6.38 19.18
N ASP A 46 -37.83 -6.38 18.73
CA ASP A 46 -37.39 -5.59 17.59
C ASP A 46 -37.80 -6.23 16.25
N VAL A 47 -37.93 -5.38 15.24
CA VAL A 47 -38.08 -5.79 13.85
C VAL A 47 -36.72 -5.68 13.17
N ILE A 48 -36.19 -6.81 12.71
CA ILE A 48 -34.86 -6.88 12.10
C ILE A 48 -34.96 -6.63 10.60
N HIS A 49 -34.14 -5.70 10.11
CA HIS A 49 -34.07 -5.35 8.69
C HIS A 49 -32.67 -5.55 8.12
N PHE A 50 -32.56 -6.49 7.18
CA PHE A 50 -31.49 -6.50 6.19
C PHE A 50 -32.04 -5.87 4.91
N ASP A 51 -31.33 -4.89 4.36
CA ASP A 51 -31.76 -4.27 3.11
C ASP A 51 -31.80 -5.31 1.98
N ARG A 52 -32.79 -5.20 1.11
CA ARG A 52 -33.11 -6.17 0.06
C ARG A 52 -31.90 -6.54 -0.80
N ASP A 53 -31.11 -5.53 -1.17
CA ASP A 53 -29.98 -5.66 -2.11
C ASP A 53 -28.64 -5.90 -1.39
N LYS A 54 -28.66 -6.08 -0.06
CA LYS A 54 -27.47 -6.36 0.73
C LYS A 54 -26.90 -7.73 0.37
N VAL A 55 -25.58 -7.82 0.19
CA VAL A 55 -24.86 -9.06 -0.08
C VAL A 55 -24.02 -9.41 1.14
N VAL A 56 -24.41 -10.40 1.95
CA VAL A 56 -23.73 -10.65 3.23
C VAL A 56 -23.85 -12.08 3.72
N SER A 57 -22.78 -12.57 4.35
CA SER A 57 -22.80 -13.76 5.20
C SER A 57 -22.84 -13.32 6.66
N VAL A 58 -23.76 -13.85 7.46
CA VAL A 58 -23.94 -13.48 8.87
C VAL A 58 -23.79 -14.69 9.76
N PHE A 59 -22.79 -14.67 10.64
CA PHE A 59 -22.59 -15.70 11.65
C PHE A 59 -23.48 -15.43 12.86
N VAL A 60 -24.20 -16.45 13.30
CA VAL A 60 -25.10 -16.41 14.46
C VAL A 60 -24.59 -17.41 15.48
N LYS A 61 -24.22 -16.92 16.66
CA LYS A 61 -23.62 -17.74 17.71
C LYS A 61 -24.63 -18.31 18.70
N SER A 62 -25.73 -17.61 18.91
CA SER A 62 -26.70 -17.89 19.98
C SER A 62 -28.15 -17.86 19.46
N PRO A 63 -29.12 -18.44 20.20
CA PRO A 63 -30.52 -18.38 19.80
C PRO A 63 -31.10 -16.99 20.07
N HIS A 64 -31.86 -16.45 19.11
CA HIS A 64 -32.49 -15.14 19.20
C HIS A 64 -34.01 -15.23 18.99
N PRO A 65 -34.83 -14.83 19.98
CA PRO A 65 -36.23 -14.56 19.71
C PRO A 65 -36.35 -13.32 18.81
N VAL A 66 -37.21 -13.37 17.80
CA VAL A 66 -37.43 -12.29 16.85
C VAL A 66 -38.92 -12.11 16.61
N LYS A 67 -39.35 -10.84 16.55
CA LYS A 67 -40.74 -10.51 16.18
C LYS A 67 -40.96 -10.64 14.68
N ASP A 68 -40.14 -9.94 13.91
CA ASP A 68 -40.15 -9.94 12.45
C ASP A 68 -38.70 -9.80 11.95
N MET A 69 -38.38 -10.47 10.84
CA MET A 69 -37.03 -10.42 10.24
C MET A 69 -37.13 -10.39 8.72
N TYR A 70 -36.66 -9.31 8.11
CA TYR A 70 -36.55 -9.16 6.66
C TYR A 70 -35.16 -9.56 6.21
N LEU A 71 -35.08 -10.61 5.39
CA LEU A 71 -33.82 -11.17 4.89
C LEU A 71 -33.36 -10.50 3.59
N PRO A 72 -32.05 -10.43 3.33
CA PRO A 72 -31.55 -9.96 2.04
C PRO A 72 -31.86 -10.99 0.93
N LEU A 73 -31.93 -10.54 -0.32
CA LEU A 73 -32.10 -11.45 -1.45
C LEU A 73 -30.87 -12.35 -1.69
N ASN A 74 -29.68 -11.83 -1.37
CA ASN A 74 -28.41 -12.50 -1.59
C ASN A 74 -27.63 -12.55 -0.27
N GLY A 75 -27.93 -13.52 0.59
CA GLY A 75 -27.18 -13.69 1.82
C GLY A 75 -27.30 -15.08 2.41
N GLU A 76 -26.52 -15.32 3.45
CA GLU A 76 -26.55 -16.57 4.20
C GLU A 76 -26.46 -16.29 5.71
N PHE A 77 -27.04 -17.20 6.50
CA PHE A 77 -26.88 -17.22 7.95
C PHE A 77 -26.15 -18.51 8.33
N ILE A 78 -24.98 -18.36 8.94
CA ILE A 78 -24.17 -19.47 9.45
C ILE A 78 -24.52 -19.65 10.91
N LEU A 79 -25.29 -20.71 11.20
CA LEU A 79 -25.74 -21.01 12.57
C LEU A 79 -24.71 -21.88 13.29
N ALA A 80 -24.15 -21.36 14.38
CA ALA A 80 -23.36 -22.15 15.31
C ALA A 80 -24.21 -23.25 15.97
N SER A 81 -23.55 -24.22 16.62
CA SER A 81 -24.26 -25.23 17.40
C SER A 81 -25.08 -24.56 18.51
N GLY A 82 -26.40 -24.77 18.50
CA GLY A 82 -27.34 -24.16 19.45
C GLY A 82 -27.85 -22.76 19.05
N ALA A 83 -27.36 -22.19 17.94
CA ALA A 83 -27.89 -20.95 17.39
C ALA A 83 -29.18 -21.18 16.60
N GLY A 84 -29.99 -20.13 16.48
CA GLY A 84 -31.23 -20.17 15.72
C GLY A 84 -32.10 -18.96 15.96
N PHE A 85 -33.20 -18.88 15.23
CA PHE A 85 -34.20 -17.84 15.41
C PHE A 85 -35.51 -18.47 15.89
N ALA A 86 -36.14 -17.87 16.89
CA ALA A 86 -37.43 -18.30 17.45
C ALA A 86 -38.45 -17.17 17.35
N ALA A 87 -39.73 -17.49 17.23
CA ALA A 87 -40.77 -16.48 17.27
C ALA A 87 -40.85 -15.85 18.67
N PHE A 88 -40.92 -14.53 18.73
CA PHE A 88 -41.19 -13.82 19.98
C PHE A 88 -42.60 -14.16 20.50
N ASP A 89 -42.68 -14.55 21.77
CA ASP A 89 -43.91 -15.04 22.42
C ASP A 89 -44.72 -13.92 23.12
N GLY A 90 -44.25 -12.67 23.03
CA GLY A 90 -44.87 -11.53 23.71
C GLY A 90 -44.50 -11.41 25.18
N SER A 91 -43.56 -12.22 25.69
CA SER A 91 -43.03 -12.07 27.04
C SER A 91 -42.32 -10.73 27.21
N TRP A 92 -42.43 -10.14 28.41
CA TRP A 92 -41.75 -8.89 28.71
C TRP A 92 -40.24 -9.14 28.90
N ASP A 93 -39.43 -8.44 28.11
CA ASP A 93 -37.97 -8.49 28.16
C ASP A 93 -37.41 -7.13 28.66
N PRO A 94 -36.80 -7.08 29.86
CA PRO A 94 -36.24 -5.86 30.42
C PRO A 94 -35.14 -5.30 29.52
N GLY A 95 -35.37 -4.14 28.91
CA GLY A 95 -34.46 -3.52 27.93
C GLY A 95 -34.95 -3.59 26.48
N CYS A 96 -36.12 -4.21 26.24
CA CYS A 96 -36.78 -4.26 24.93
C CYS A 96 -38.17 -3.58 24.95
N ASP A 97 -38.31 -2.49 25.71
CA ASP A 97 -39.61 -1.94 26.13
C ASP A 97 -40.43 -1.25 25.01
N SER A 98 -39.87 -1.06 23.81
CA SER A 98 -40.57 -0.33 22.73
C SER A 98 -40.37 -0.89 21.32
N GLY A 99 -39.75 -2.06 21.16
CA GLY A 99 -39.49 -2.74 19.88
C GLY A 99 -39.19 -1.80 18.71
N SER A 100 -37.91 -1.46 18.47
CA SER A 100 -37.53 -0.60 17.36
C SER A 100 -37.16 -1.42 16.11
N ALA A 101 -36.99 -0.71 14.98
CA ALA A 101 -36.47 -1.33 13.76
C ALA A 101 -34.93 -1.38 13.84
N ALA A 102 -34.37 -2.57 13.99
CA ALA A 102 -32.92 -2.77 14.01
C ALA A 102 -32.42 -3.06 12.58
N ARG A 103 -31.63 -2.15 12.02
CA ARG A 103 -31.05 -2.29 10.68
C ARG A 103 -29.62 -2.79 10.77
N PHE A 104 -29.31 -3.82 9.99
CA PHE A 104 -27.94 -4.31 9.88
C PHE A 104 -27.13 -3.30 9.06
N GLY A 105 -25.92 -2.96 9.51
CA GLY A 105 -25.04 -1.97 8.90
C GLY A 105 -24.44 -2.42 7.57
N ASP A 106 -23.77 -1.50 6.88
CA ASP A 106 -23.06 -1.79 5.63
C ASP A 106 -21.65 -2.35 5.90
N ALA A 107 -21.29 -3.40 5.17
CA ALA A 107 -20.00 -4.07 5.25
C ALA A 107 -19.24 -4.06 3.91
N GLU A 108 -19.74 -3.38 2.88
CA GLU A 108 -19.06 -3.26 1.58
C GLU A 108 -17.77 -2.42 1.66
N GLY A 109 -17.71 -1.45 2.59
CA GLY A 109 -16.60 -0.51 2.70
C GLY A 109 -15.29 -1.07 3.27
N PHE A 110 -15.28 -2.31 3.78
CA PHE A 110 -14.10 -2.87 4.42
C PHE A 110 -13.07 -3.37 3.40
N ALA A 111 -12.02 -2.59 3.17
CA ALA A 111 -11.01 -2.87 2.15
C ALA A 111 -9.83 -3.70 2.67
N TRP A 112 -9.38 -4.68 1.89
CA TRP A 112 -8.20 -5.51 2.18
C TRP A 112 -6.94 -4.67 2.40
N PHE A 113 -6.78 -3.58 1.65
CA PHE A 113 -5.62 -2.71 1.76
C PHE A 113 -5.81 -1.55 2.76
N ASP A 114 -6.79 -1.62 3.64
CA ASP A 114 -6.89 -0.68 4.76
C ASP A 114 -6.04 -1.19 5.95
N PRO A 115 -4.95 -0.49 6.32
CA PRO A 115 -4.07 -0.91 7.41
C PRO A 115 -4.70 -0.82 8.81
N ALA A 116 -5.85 -0.16 8.97
CA ALA A 116 -6.59 -0.09 10.22
C ALA A 116 -7.43 -1.34 10.49
N LEU A 117 -7.77 -2.10 9.45
CA LEU A 117 -8.61 -3.31 9.56
C LEU A 117 -7.82 -4.59 9.84
N TRP A 118 -6.49 -4.47 9.96
CA TRP A 118 -5.59 -5.58 10.23
C TRP A 118 -4.85 -5.41 11.55
N GLN A 119 -4.64 -6.54 12.22
CA GLN A 119 -3.82 -6.62 13.41
C GLN A 119 -2.74 -7.68 13.26
N THR A 120 -1.52 -7.33 13.63
CA THR A 120 -0.43 -8.30 13.71
C THR A 120 -0.61 -9.19 14.94
N ALA A 121 -0.59 -10.50 14.74
CA ALA A 121 -0.68 -11.50 15.80
C ALA A 121 0.64 -12.28 15.92
N ALA A 122 0.98 -12.66 17.15
CA ALA A 122 2.17 -13.45 17.44
C ALA A 122 1.96 -14.94 17.11
N SER A 123 0.72 -15.39 17.23
CA SER A 123 0.26 -16.73 16.86
C SER A 123 -1.22 -16.67 16.45
N PRO A 124 -1.82 -17.75 15.91
CA PRO A 124 -3.23 -17.76 15.53
C PRO A 124 -4.21 -17.38 16.65
N GLY A 125 -3.82 -17.59 17.92
CA GLY A 125 -4.62 -17.25 19.10
C GLY A 125 -4.11 -16.04 19.90
N GLU A 126 -2.84 -15.63 19.74
CA GLU A 126 -2.24 -14.61 20.61
C GLU A 126 -1.96 -13.31 19.85
N LEU A 127 -2.47 -12.22 20.41
CA LEU A 127 -2.16 -10.88 19.95
C LEU A 127 -0.71 -10.53 20.29
N GLN A 128 -0.03 -9.87 19.35
CA GLN A 128 1.29 -9.31 19.65
C GLN A 128 1.07 -8.10 20.57
N GLN A 129 1.42 -8.22 21.85
CA GLN A 129 1.34 -7.10 22.78
C GLN A 129 2.34 -6.00 22.42
N GLY A 130 1.88 -4.77 22.57
CA GLY A 130 2.59 -3.54 22.20
C GLY A 130 4.02 -3.51 22.69
N GLY A 131 4.93 -3.26 21.75
CA GLY A 131 6.31 -2.88 22.02
C GLY A 131 6.63 -1.56 21.34
N ARG A 132 7.84 -1.05 21.53
CA ARG A 132 8.35 0.11 20.78
C ARG A 132 8.75 -0.23 19.34
N ILE A 133 8.20 -1.32 18.80
CA ILE A 133 8.36 -1.74 17.41
C ILE A 133 7.01 -1.60 16.72
N PHE A 134 6.98 -0.87 15.61
CA PHE A 134 5.79 -0.71 14.79
C PHE A 134 6.04 -1.23 13.36
N ALA A 135 4.95 -1.46 12.62
CA ALA A 135 4.98 -1.78 11.19
C ALA A 135 4.59 -0.53 10.40
N VAL A 136 5.33 -0.26 9.31
CA VAL A 136 4.96 0.78 8.34
C VAL A 136 3.66 0.41 7.62
N ASP A 137 2.94 1.37 7.04
CA ASP A 137 1.59 1.14 6.50
C ASP A 137 1.55 0.01 5.45
N GLU A 138 2.56 -0.05 4.56
CA GLU A 138 2.67 -1.13 3.55
C GLU A 138 2.80 -2.53 4.17
N GLU A 139 3.26 -2.61 5.43
CA GLU A 139 3.50 -3.85 6.20
C GLU A 139 2.44 -4.08 7.29
N ARG A 140 1.48 -3.17 7.47
CA ARG A 140 0.37 -3.35 8.40
C ARG A 140 -0.67 -4.30 7.81
N VAL A 141 -0.93 -4.18 6.51
CA VAL A 141 -1.73 -5.13 5.72
C VAL A 141 -0.93 -6.42 5.44
N PRO A 142 -1.56 -7.50 4.96
CA PRO A 142 -0.87 -8.75 4.65
C PRO A 142 0.22 -8.63 3.59
N CYS A 143 1.41 -9.15 3.90
CA CYS A 143 2.53 -9.30 2.97
C CYS A 143 2.55 -10.68 2.30
N GLN A 144 3.38 -10.82 1.26
CA GLN A 144 3.46 -12.04 0.44
C GLN A 144 3.87 -13.32 1.16
N TYR A 145 4.49 -13.21 2.34
CA TYR A 145 4.94 -14.34 3.17
C TYR A 145 4.18 -14.46 4.51
N ASP A 146 3.09 -13.70 4.66
CA ASP A 146 2.29 -13.68 5.88
C ASP A 146 1.19 -14.74 5.86
N ASP A 147 0.80 -15.15 7.06
CA ASP A 147 -0.34 -16.02 7.29
C ASP A 147 -1.55 -15.16 7.67
N VAL A 148 -2.59 -15.18 6.82
CA VAL A 148 -3.82 -14.42 7.04
C VAL A 148 -4.81 -15.24 7.86
N ILE A 149 -5.46 -14.60 8.81
CA ILE A 149 -6.45 -15.24 9.69
C ILE A 149 -7.72 -14.41 9.70
N PHE A 150 -8.78 -15.00 9.17
CA PHE A 150 -10.15 -14.66 9.53
C PHE A 150 -10.52 -15.55 10.72
N GLN A 151 -11.00 -14.94 11.79
CA GLN A 151 -11.23 -15.69 13.03
C GLN A 151 -12.24 -16.82 12.80
N PRO A 152 -12.02 -18.02 13.38
CA PRO A 152 -13.02 -19.06 13.35
C PRO A 152 -14.30 -18.58 14.06
N GLU A 153 -15.45 -19.16 13.72
CA GLU A 153 -16.73 -18.78 14.31
C GLU A 153 -17.07 -17.29 14.14
N THR A 154 -16.64 -16.70 13.02
CA THR A 154 -17.04 -15.36 12.60
C THR A 154 -17.38 -15.39 11.12
N SER A 155 -18.24 -14.50 10.66
CA SER A 155 -18.41 -14.20 9.24
C SER A 155 -17.78 -12.85 8.94
N PHE A 156 -17.52 -12.57 7.68
CA PHE A 156 -16.91 -11.32 7.25
C PHE A 156 -17.33 -10.97 5.83
N ARG A 157 -17.09 -9.71 5.47
CA ARG A 157 -17.16 -9.22 4.10
C ARG A 157 -15.97 -8.31 3.85
N VAL A 158 -15.24 -8.54 2.75
CA VAL A 158 -14.01 -7.81 2.44
C VAL A 158 -13.92 -7.49 0.95
N ASN A 159 -13.57 -6.24 0.64
CA ASN A 159 -13.20 -5.80 -0.70
C ASN A 159 -11.72 -6.14 -0.96
N VAL A 160 -11.45 -6.99 -1.95
CA VAL A 160 -10.10 -7.42 -2.34
C VAL A 160 -9.54 -6.70 -3.56
N ASP A 161 -10.09 -5.54 -3.93
CA ASP A 161 -9.60 -4.71 -5.03
C ASP A 161 -8.09 -4.47 -4.92
N SER A 162 -7.36 -4.83 -5.98
CA SER A 162 -5.90 -4.79 -6.02
C SER A 162 -5.43 -4.15 -7.31
N SER A 163 -4.48 -3.21 -7.23
CA SER A 163 -3.89 -2.58 -8.41
C SER A 163 -3.10 -3.57 -9.28
N ARG A 164 -2.70 -4.72 -8.72
CA ARG A 164 -2.04 -5.81 -9.47
C ARG A 164 -3.01 -6.92 -9.94
N GLY A 165 -4.25 -6.92 -9.44
CA GLY A 165 -5.22 -8.01 -9.64
C GLY A 165 -4.87 -9.32 -8.91
N MET A 166 -3.72 -9.41 -8.23
CA MET A 166 -3.28 -10.61 -7.52
C MET A 166 -2.67 -10.25 -6.15
N ILE A 167 -3.12 -10.95 -5.11
CA ILE A 167 -2.70 -10.85 -3.73
C ILE A 167 -1.92 -12.13 -3.39
N HIS A 168 -0.62 -11.99 -3.13
CA HIS A 168 0.23 -13.10 -2.74
C HIS A 168 0.23 -13.25 -1.23
N LEU A 169 0.19 -14.49 -0.73
CA LEU A 169 0.23 -14.84 0.69
C LEU A 169 0.99 -16.14 0.92
N ARG A 170 1.42 -16.39 2.16
CA ARG A 170 1.90 -17.71 2.56
C ARG A 170 0.75 -18.67 2.80
N SER A 171 -0.25 -18.26 3.58
CA SER A 171 -1.48 -19.01 3.80
C SER A 171 -2.63 -18.09 4.15
N ILE A 172 -3.86 -18.60 4.04
CA ILE A 172 -5.06 -17.91 4.48
C ILE A 172 -5.95 -18.89 5.23
N SER A 173 -6.43 -18.50 6.41
CA SER A 173 -7.34 -19.29 7.23
C SER A 173 -8.73 -18.69 7.20
N LEU A 174 -9.70 -19.48 6.72
CA LEU A 174 -11.10 -19.10 6.53
C LEU A 174 -11.99 -20.17 7.17
N MET A 175 -12.99 -19.77 7.96
CA MET A 175 -13.95 -20.69 8.60
C MET A 175 -13.28 -21.86 9.36
N GLY A 176 -12.13 -21.60 10.01
CA GLY A 176 -11.37 -22.62 10.73
C GLY A 176 -10.54 -23.58 9.86
N GLN A 177 -10.49 -23.40 8.54
CA GLN A 177 -9.65 -24.15 7.62
C GLN A 177 -8.49 -23.31 7.11
N THR A 178 -7.28 -23.85 7.09
CA THR A 178 -6.08 -23.16 6.59
C THR A 178 -5.72 -23.64 5.19
N PHE A 179 -5.70 -22.71 4.25
CA PHE A 179 -5.30 -22.93 2.86
C PHE A 179 -3.86 -22.50 2.66
N SER A 180 -2.98 -23.47 2.36
CA SER A 180 -1.57 -23.24 2.03
C SER A 180 -1.24 -23.53 0.56
N SER A 181 -2.25 -23.85 -0.27
CA SER A 181 -2.10 -24.06 -1.70
C SER A 181 -3.17 -23.31 -2.48
N THR A 182 -2.77 -22.74 -3.62
CA THR A 182 -3.68 -21.96 -4.47
C THR A 182 -4.85 -22.81 -4.98
N ALA A 183 -4.63 -24.09 -5.28
CA ALA A 183 -5.67 -25.00 -5.77
C ALA A 183 -6.76 -25.25 -4.73
N ALA A 184 -6.38 -25.52 -3.46
CA ALA A 184 -7.36 -25.74 -2.39
C ALA A 184 -8.15 -24.46 -2.09
N LEU A 185 -7.48 -23.30 -2.09
CA LEU A 185 -8.17 -22.02 -1.93
C LEU A 185 -9.14 -21.74 -3.09
N ALA A 186 -8.75 -22.04 -4.34
CA ALA A 186 -9.60 -21.87 -5.51
C ALA A 186 -10.83 -22.80 -5.50
N GLU A 187 -10.76 -23.95 -4.83
CA GLU A 187 -11.92 -24.79 -4.59
C GLU A 187 -12.90 -24.15 -3.59
N TYR A 188 -12.38 -23.61 -2.48
CA TYR A 188 -13.19 -22.85 -1.53
C TYR A 188 -13.85 -21.63 -2.18
N LEU A 189 -13.10 -20.84 -2.96
CA LEU A 189 -13.58 -19.62 -3.61
C LEU A 189 -14.63 -19.87 -4.72
N ARG A 190 -14.78 -21.12 -5.19
CA ARG A 190 -15.88 -21.51 -6.09
C ARG A 190 -17.17 -21.85 -5.35
N GLY A 191 -17.11 -21.98 -4.02
CA GLY A 191 -18.27 -22.26 -3.18
C GLY A 191 -19.26 -21.08 -3.13
N PRO A 192 -20.53 -21.33 -2.76
CA PRO A 192 -21.57 -20.31 -2.76
C PRO A 192 -21.37 -19.21 -1.71
N SER A 193 -20.66 -19.49 -0.61
CA SER A 193 -20.37 -18.51 0.45
C SER A 193 -19.28 -17.51 0.05
N ALA A 194 -18.39 -17.87 -0.87
CA ALA A 194 -17.27 -17.04 -1.27
C ALA A 194 -17.68 -15.65 -1.82
N PRO A 195 -18.64 -15.51 -2.75
CA PRO A 195 -19.09 -14.19 -3.22
C PRO A 195 -19.80 -13.36 -2.15
N LEU A 196 -20.29 -13.98 -1.07
CA LEU A 196 -20.87 -13.27 0.07
C LEU A 196 -19.79 -12.68 0.99
N GLN A 197 -18.60 -13.29 1.00
CA GLN A 197 -17.47 -12.94 1.86
C GLN A 197 -16.42 -12.06 1.16
N PHE A 198 -16.15 -12.32 -0.13
CA PHE A 198 -15.14 -11.63 -0.92
C PHE A 198 -15.79 -10.96 -2.14
N HIS A 199 -15.41 -9.72 -2.40
CA HIS A 199 -15.80 -9.00 -3.62
C HIS A 199 -14.64 -8.12 -4.11
N GLY A 200 -14.77 -7.59 -5.33
CA GLY A 200 -13.73 -6.79 -5.98
C GLY A 200 -12.98 -7.55 -7.08
N ASN A 201 -11.94 -6.93 -7.62
CA ASN A 201 -11.20 -7.42 -8.80
C ASN A 201 -9.96 -8.27 -8.49
N GLY A 202 -9.61 -8.42 -7.21
CA GLY A 202 -8.42 -9.16 -6.78
C GLY A 202 -8.60 -10.66 -6.76
N THR A 203 -7.50 -11.38 -6.99
CA THR A 203 -7.39 -12.83 -6.86
C THR A 203 -6.31 -13.20 -5.87
N PHE A 204 -6.37 -14.40 -5.30
CA PHE A 204 -5.38 -14.86 -4.31
C PHE A 204 -4.40 -15.87 -4.92
N GLN A 205 -3.13 -15.75 -4.55
CA GLN A 205 -2.11 -16.76 -4.77
C GLN A 205 -1.42 -17.11 -3.45
N VAL A 206 -1.42 -18.40 -3.14
CA VAL A 206 -0.88 -18.92 -1.89
C VAL A 206 0.30 -19.85 -2.16
N SER A 207 1.42 -19.60 -1.48
CA SER A 207 2.67 -20.32 -1.69
C SER A 207 2.96 -21.44 -0.68
N GLY A 208 2.40 -21.37 0.54
CA GLY A 208 2.71 -22.26 1.65
C GLY A 208 4.15 -22.14 2.19
N THR A 209 4.96 -21.22 1.66
CA THR A 209 6.38 -21.08 1.97
C THR A 209 6.63 -19.74 2.67
N GLY A 210 7.41 -19.77 3.76
CA GLY A 210 7.84 -18.56 4.45
C GLY A 210 9.02 -17.89 3.74
N CYS A 211 9.41 -16.71 4.23
CA CYS A 211 10.57 -15.98 3.70
C CYS A 211 11.85 -16.82 3.81
N PRO A 212 12.51 -17.18 2.69
CA PRO A 212 13.70 -18.05 2.72
C PRO A 212 14.98 -17.29 3.09
N ASP A 213 14.96 -15.95 3.09
CA ASP A 213 16.13 -15.09 3.23
C ASP A 213 16.27 -14.56 4.66
N LYS A 214 17.44 -14.77 5.28
CA LYS A 214 17.74 -14.29 6.65
C LYS A 214 17.84 -12.77 6.73
N SER A 215 18.18 -12.10 5.64
CA SER A 215 18.14 -10.64 5.53
C SER A 215 16.69 -10.10 5.46
N GLY A 216 15.70 -10.99 5.45
CA GLY A 216 14.29 -10.67 5.32
C GLY A 216 13.83 -10.64 3.87
N CYS A 217 12.53 -10.47 3.71
CA CYS A 217 11.86 -10.38 2.42
C CYS A 217 11.08 -9.07 2.34
N VAL A 218 10.98 -8.53 1.14
CA VAL A 218 10.11 -7.38 0.89
C VAL A 218 8.64 -7.77 1.06
N CYS A 219 7.82 -6.84 1.53
CA CYS A 219 6.40 -7.11 1.77
C CYS A 219 5.62 -7.42 0.47
N GLY A 220 5.91 -6.69 -0.61
CA GLY A 220 5.26 -6.86 -1.92
C GLY A 220 4.11 -5.89 -2.21
N ASN A 221 3.76 -5.00 -1.28
CA ASN A 221 2.61 -4.09 -1.39
C ASN A 221 2.90 -2.72 -2.02
N ALA A 222 4.13 -2.46 -2.48
CA ALA A 222 4.53 -1.15 -3.02
C ALA A 222 3.68 -0.64 -4.19
N GLN A 223 3.08 -1.53 -4.98
CA GLN A 223 2.19 -1.18 -6.10
C GLN A 223 0.74 -0.90 -5.66
N ASN A 224 0.36 -1.29 -4.45
CA ASN A 224 -0.96 -1.04 -3.87
C ASN A 224 -0.98 0.24 -2.99
N ARG A 225 0.06 1.08 -3.11
CA ARG A 225 0.23 2.29 -2.28
C ARG A 225 -0.95 3.25 -2.37
N GLN A 226 -1.62 3.34 -3.52
CA GLN A 226 -2.80 4.19 -3.65
C GLN A 226 -3.99 3.65 -2.86
N ALA A 227 -4.25 2.33 -2.92
CA ALA A 227 -5.30 1.70 -2.11
C ALA A 227 -5.00 1.83 -0.61
N LEU A 228 -3.74 1.62 -0.22
CA LEU A 228 -3.27 1.81 1.16
C LEU A 228 -3.48 3.24 1.68
N ARG A 229 -3.25 4.25 0.84
CA ARG A 229 -3.47 5.66 1.20
C ARG A 229 -4.95 6.01 1.35
N MET A 230 -5.84 5.35 0.62
CA MET A 230 -7.28 5.59 0.75
C MET A 230 -7.86 4.97 2.01
N GLY A 231 -7.33 3.83 2.46
CA GLY A 231 -7.72 3.20 3.74
C GLY A 231 -7.03 3.81 4.97
N ALA A 232 -5.89 4.48 4.81
CA ALA A 232 -5.23 5.14 5.94
C ALA A 232 -6.08 6.31 6.49
N PRO A 233 -6.18 6.46 7.83
CA PRO A 233 -6.96 7.55 8.43
C PRO A 233 -6.41 8.90 7.97
N SER A 234 -7.31 9.75 7.47
CA SER A 234 -6.97 11.12 7.05
C SER A 234 -6.63 11.98 8.28
N PRO A 235 -5.59 12.83 8.24
CA PRO A 235 -5.27 13.71 9.34
C PRO A 235 -6.42 14.71 9.58
N GLY A 236 -7.15 14.56 10.68
CA GLY A 236 -8.22 15.46 11.12
C GLY A 236 -9.66 14.98 10.88
N ALA A 237 -9.88 13.74 10.43
CA ALA A 237 -11.22 13.18 10.43
C ALA A 237 -11.59 12.67 11.83
N SER A 238 -12.75 13.09 12.36
CA SER A 238 -13.39 12.39 13.49
C SER A 238 -13.64 10.94 13.10
N PRO A 239 -13.55 9.96 14.03
CA PRO A 239 -13.71 8.57 13.68
C PRO A 239 -15.07 8.34 13.03
N SER A 240 -15.04 7.74 11.85
CA SER A 240 -16.20 7.21 11.16
C SER A 240 -16.82 6.05 11.98
N PRO A 241 -18.11 5.71 11.79
CA PRO A 241 -18.74 4.59 12.48
C PRO A 241 -17.99 3.26 12.30
N SER A 242 -17.26 3.07 11.19
CA SER A 242 -16.38 1.92 10.93
C SER A 242 -15.12 1.90 11.82
N GLU A 243 -14.59 3.05 12.24
CA GLU A 243 -13.49 3.14 13.21
C GLU A 243 -13.96 2.85 14.64
N ALA A 244 -15.22 3.18 14.96
CA ALA A 244 -15.84 2.82 16.24
C ALA A 244 -16.05 1.30 16.39
N ALA A 245 -16.32 0.59 15.28
CA ALA A 245 -16.41 -0.87 15.27
C ALA A 245 -15.09 -1.57 15.65
N GLY A 246 -13.94 -1.03 15.21
CA GLY A 246 -12.61 -1.53 15.59
C GLY A 246 -12.23 -1.22 17.05
N LEU A 247 -12.76 -0.13 17.61
CA LEU A 247 -12.51 0.28 19.01
C LEU A 247 -13.33 -0.50 20.04
N ALA A 248 -14.46 -1.10 19.65
CA ALA A 248 -15.29 -1.91 20.54
C ALA A 248 -14.68 -3.30 20.84
N ALA A 249 -13.71 -3.76 20.04
CA ALA A 249 -13.00 -5.02 20.24
C ALA A 249 -11.70 -4.83 21.06
N GLY A 250 -11.83 -4.33 22.30
CA GLY A 250 -10.93 -4.68 23.42
C GLY A 250 -9.40 -4.50 23.26
N VAL A 251 -8.92 -3.60 22.40
CA VAL A 251 -7.48 -3.30 22.31
C VAL A 251 -7.30 -1.79 22.30
N GLN A 252 -6.57 -1.26 23.29
CA GLN A 252 -6.03 0.09 23.24
C GLN A 252 -5.22 0.23 21.95
N ALA A 253 -5.80 0.88 20.95
CA ALA A 253 -5.04 1.44 19.86
C ALA A 253 -4.04 2.41 20.49
N THR A 254 -2.76 2.05 20.55
CA THR A 254 -1.71 3.05 20.63
C THR A 254 -1.78 3.82 19.33
N SER A 255 -2.60 4.87 19.34
CA SER A 255 -2.79 5.76 18.21
C SER A 255 -1.44 6.35 17.85
N ILE A 256 -0.90 5.99 16.69
CA ILE A 256 -0.11 6.95 15.94
C ILE A 256 -1.14 8.00 15.53
N GLN A 257 -1.32 9.04 16.34
CA GLN A 257 -2.14 10.17 15.94
C GLN A 257 -1.49 10.75 14.68
N ALA A 258 -2.18 10.66 13.56
CA ALA A 258 -1.86 11.44 12.38
C ALA A 258 -1.99 12.92 12.76
N TRP A 259 -0.93 13.68 12.56
CA TRP A 259 -0.85 15.07 13.01
C TRP A 259 -1.83 15.90 12.18
N GLY A 260 -2.83 16.45 12.85
CA GLY A 260 -3.87 17.27 12.24
C GLY A 260 -3.29 18.52 11.58
N SER A 261 -3.74 18.81 10.36
CA SER A 261 -3.56 20.10 9.72
C SER A 261 -4.51 21.12 10.35
N SER A 262 -3.98 22.01 11.19
CA SER A 262 -4.59 23.33 11.44
C SER A 262 -3.69 24.41 10.84
N PRO A 263 -4.25 25.45 10.20
CA PRO A 263 -3.47 26.44 9.47
C PRO A 263 -2.88 27.52 10.40
N ALA A 264 -1.74 28.06 9.97
CA ALA A 264 -1.08 29.32 10.36
C ALA A 264 0.14 29.27 11.32
N SER A 265 1.34 29.20 10.74
CA SER A 265 2.36 30.29 10.67
C SER A 265 3.76 29.69 10.33
N PRO A 266 4.71 30.47 9.78
CA PRO A 266 5.70 29.97 8.82
C PRO A 266 6.87 29.26 9.50
N GLY A 267 6.88 27.94 9.44
CA GLY A 267 8.02 27.11 9.85
C GLY A 267 7.91 25.75 9.19
N SER A 268 8.37 25.64 7.94
CA SER A 268 8.30 24.40 7.16
C SER A 268 9.14 23.30 7.83
N VAL A 269 8.48 22.38 8.54
CA VAL A 269 9.08 21.11 8.96
C VAL A 269 9.18 20.25 7.71
N ILE A 270 10.41 19.96 7.25
CA ILE A 270 10.62 19.03 6.14
C ILE A 270 10.48 17.63 6.71
N LEU A 271 9.36 17.01 6.41
CA LEU A 271 9.06 15.66 6.85
C LEU A 271 9.71 14.66 5.87
N LEU A 272 10.06 13.45 6.33
CA LEU A 272 10.65 12.43 5.46
C LEU A 272 9.57 11.70 4.66
N SER A 273 9.73 11.63 3.34
CA SER A 273 8.98 10.68 2.50
C SER A 273 9.61 9.30 2.65
N VAL A 274 9.23 8.58 3.70
CA VAL A 274 9.63 7.17 3.83
C VAL A 274 8.84 6.36 2.81
N SER A 275 9.53 5.59 1.98
CA SER A 275 8.96 4.81 0.86
C SER A 275 7.72 3.98 1.22
N SER A 276 7.54 3.64 2.51
CA SER A 276 6.52 2.71 3.01
C SER A 276 5.56 3.31 4.05
N LEU A 277 5.62 4.61 4.32
CA LEU A 277 4.64 5.33 5.16
C LEU A 277 3.72 6.20 4.30
N CYS A 278 2.43 6.22 4.61
CA CYS A 278 1.43 7.04 3.91
C CYS A 278 1.46 8.51 4.35
N PHE A 279 2.13 8.81 5.46
CA PHE A 279 2.22 10.13 6.04
C PHE A 279 3.65 10.56 6.29
N TRP A 280 3.78 11.88 6.38
CA TRP A 280 4.97 12.60 6.72
C TRP A 280 5.27 12.47 8.22
N ALA A 281 6.39 11.83 8.58
CA ALA A 281 6.80 11.69 9.98
C ALA A 281 8.03 12.57 10.29
N ALA A 282 7.98 13.26 11.43
CA ALA A 282 9.15 13.92 12.01
C ALA A 282 9.94 12.85 12.78
N GLY A 283 11.18 12.61 12.34
CA GLY A 283 11.99 11.50 12.84
C GLY A 283 13.24 11.30 11.99
N ALA A 284 13.82 10.10 12.10
CA ALA A 284 15.04 9.74 11.38
C ALA A 284 14.86 8.40 10.65
N THR A 285 15.52 8.28 9.50
CA THR A 285 15.58 7.04 8.72
C THR A 285 17.02 6.61 8.54
N VAL A 286 17.31 5.34 8.79
CA VAL A 286 18.61 4.72 8.50
C VAL A 286 18.42 3.68 7.40
N CYS A 287 19.17 3.78 6.31
CA CYS A 287 19.21 2.81 5.23
C CYS A 287 20.54 2.04 5.28
N LEU A 288 20.47 0.72 5.30
CA LEU A 288 21.64 -0.16 5.33
C LEU A 288 21.78 -0.92 4.02
N GLU A 289 23.00 -0.90 3.48
CA GLU A 289 23.45 -1.91 2.55
C GLU A 289 24.03 -3.08 3.35
N PHE A 290 23.75 -4.30 2.91
CA PHE A 290 24.02 -5.50 3.66
C PHE A 290 24.69 -6.57 2.79
N THR A 291 25.45 -7.45 3.44
CA THR A 291 26.08 -8.62 2.82
C THR A 291 25.17 -9.84 2.98
N PRO A 292 25.44 -10.95 2.26
CA PRO A 292 24.68 -12.20 2.42
C PRO A 292 24.68 -12.79 3.84
N ASP A 293 25.63 -12.38 4.70
CA ASP A 293 25.73 -12.85 6.09
C ASP A 293 24.81 -12.09 7.06
N PHE A 294 24.15 -11.02 6.60
CA PHE A 294 23.24 -10.23 7.41
C PHE A 294 22.00 -11.01 7.84
N ASP A 295 21.66 -10.90 9.13
CA ASP A 295 20.46 -11.49 9.71
C ASP A 295 19.57 -10.40 10.31
N LEU A 296 18.41 -10.19 9.69
CA LEU A 296 17.47 -9.13 10.05
C LEU A 296 16.89 -9.31 11.45
N ARG A 297 16.58 -10.55 11.84
CA ARG A 297 16.01 -10.85 13.16
C ARG A 297 17.05 -10.58 14.24
N LYS A 298 18.27 -11.09 14.06
CA LYS A 298 19.39 -10.85 14.98
C LYS A 298 19.69 -9.36 15.13
N TYR A 299 19.70 -8.62 14.02
CA TYR A 299 19.98 -7.19 14.07
C TYR A 299 18.85 -6.38 14.72
N ARG A 300 17.58 -6.72 14.43
CA ARG A 300 16.42 -6.13 15.13
C ARG A 300 16.52 -6.35 16.64
N ASP A 301 16.84 -7.57 17.08
CA ASP A 301 16.93 -7.89 18.51
C ASP A 301 18.10 -7.12 19.18
N ARG A 302 19.23 -6.96 18.47
CA ARG A 302 20.33 -6.08 18.92
C ARG A 302 19.85 -4.64 19.08
N LEU A 303 19.11 -4.08 18.12
CA LEU A 303 18.63 -2.70 18.20
C LEU A 303 17.69 -2.50 19.40
N VAL A 304 16.82 -3.47 19.65
CA VAL A 304 15.91 -3.45 20.81
C VAL A 304 16.71 -3.46 22.12
N GLN A 305 17.68 -4.37 22.24
CA GLN A 305 18.44 -4.56 23.48
C GLN A 305 19.46 -3.46 23.73
N ALA A 306 20.15 -2.97 22.70
CA ALA A 306 21.24 -2.01 22.83
C ALA A 306 20.77 -0.55 22.83
N PHE A 307 19.65 -0.24 22.15
CA PHE A 307 19.16 1.13 22.02
C PHE A 307 17.78 1.31 22.61
N LEU A 308 16.74 0.62 22.11
CA LEU A 308 15.38 0.89 22.59
C LEU A 308 15.29 0.68 24.10
N SER A 309 15.92 -0.35 24.68
CA SER A 309 15.91 -0.60 26.13
C SER A 309 16.44 0.57 27.00
N LEU A 310 17.23 1.49 26.43
CA LEU A 310 17.85 2.58 27.19
C LEU A 310 16.81 3.63 27.62
N PRO A 311 16.87 4.11 28.87
CA PRO A 311 15.94 5.15 29.36
C PRO A 311 15.96 6.43 28.53
N LYS A 312 17.12 6.79 27.95
CA LYS A 312 17.24 7.98 27.07
C LYS A 312 16.40 7.89 25.79
N TYR A 313 15.94 6.70 25.41
CA TYR A 313 15.10 6.43 24.23
C TYR A 313 13.73 5.87 24.62
N ALA A 314 13.25 6.15 25.84
CA ALA A 314 11.97 5.65 26.35
C ALA A 314 10.78 5.95 25.39
N GLY A 315 10.74 7.14 24.81
CA GLY A 315 9.67 7.59 23.90
C GLY A 315 9.90 7.30 22.41
N VAL A 316 11.00 6.62 22.03
CA VAL A 316 11.30 6.32 20.63
C VAL A 316 10.64 5.00 20.21
N GLN A 317 9.98 5.00 19.05
CA GLN A 317 9.48 3.81 18.38
C GLN A 317 10.28 3.55 17.09
N MET A 318 10.39 2.27 16.71
CA MET A 318 11.19 1.82 15.59
C MET A 318 10.41 0.89 14.67
N ALA A 319 10.54 1.07 13.36
CA ALA A 319 10.22 0.05 12.36
C ALA A 319 11.52 -0.37 11.67
N ILE A 320 11.66 -1.66 11.34
CA ILE A 320 12.80 -2.15 10.55
C ILE A 320 12.32 -3.17 9.53
N SER A 321 12.65 -2.95 8.27
CA SER A 321 12.23 -3.84 7.19
C SER A 321 13.11 -3.77 5.96
N LYS A 322 12.95 -4.75 5.07
CA LYS A 322 13.65 -4.80 3.79
C LYS A 322 12.77 -4.15 2.71
N VAL A 323 13.32 -3.13 2.05
CA VAL A 323 12.60 -2.34 1.05
C VAL A 323 13.43 -2.18 -0.23
N HIS A 324 12.76 -1.89 -1.34
CA HIS A 324 13.44 -1.49 -2.59
C HIS A 324 13.58 0.04 -2.61
N LYS A 325 14.80 0.57 -2.73
CA LYS A 325 15.04 2.01 -2.82
C LYS A 325 15.14 2.44 -4.27
N ALA A 326 14.15 3.16 -4.80
CA ALA A 326 14.20 3.68 -6.16
C ALA A 326 15.48 4.52 -6.35
N GLN A 327 16.39 4.06 -7.21
CA GLN A 327 17.57 4.84 -7.59
C GLN A 327 17.17 5.76 -8.74
N THR A 328 17.17 7.07 -8.47
CA THR A 328 17.05 8.10 -9.50
C THR A 328 18.45 8.39 -10.02
N PHE A 329 18.75 7.98 -11.26
CA PHE A 329 19.98 8.38 -11.95
C PHE A 329 19.60 9.26 -13.13
N LEU A 330 20.13 10.49 -13.18
CA LEU A 330 19.87 11.46 -14.26
C LEU A 330 18.37 11.70 -14.57
N GLY A 331 17.50 11.69 -13.55
CA GLY A 331 16.07 11.96 -13.72
C GLY A 331 15.26 10.82 -14.36
N VAL A 332 15.89 9.67 -14.65
CA VAL A 332 15.20 8.45 -15.10
C VAL A 332 15.18 7.45 -13.95
N ALA A 333 13.99 7.01 -13.56
CA ALA A 333 13.82 5.98 -12.54
C ALA A 333 14.26 4.62 -13.13
N LEU A 334 15.42 4.10 -12.69
CA LEU A 334 15.87 2.78 -13.10
C LEU A 334 15.13 1.72 -12.26
N ARG A 335 14.39 0.82 -12.92
CA ARG A 335 13.52 -0.20 -12.28
C ARG A 335 14.27 -1.30 -11.51
N SER A 336 15.60 -1.31 -11.53
CA SER A 336 16.45 -2.29 -10.83
C SER A 336 17.16 -1.59 -9.68
N SER A 337 16.54 -1.56 -8.50
CA SER A 337 17.20 -1.12 -7.28
C SER A 337 17.55 -2.32 -6.41
N ALA A 338 18.80 -2.40 -5.96
CA ALA A 338 19.17 -3.34 -4.91
C ALA A 338 18.29 -3.12 -3.65
N PRO A 339 17.83 -4.19 -2.99
CA PRO A 339 17.10 -4.06 -1.73
C PRO A 339 18.03 -3.49 -0.65
N VAL A 340 17.46 -2.70 0.25
CA VAL A 340 18.15 -2.13 1.43
C VAL A 340 17.35 -2.47 2.68
N ILE A 341 18.00 -2.44 3.84
CA ILE A 341 17.28 -2.47 5.12
C ILE A 341 16.98 -1.03 5.51
N GLN A 342 15.70 -0.72 5.72
CA GLN A 342 15.24 0.57 6.19
C GLN A 342 14.85 0.47 7.66
N ILE A 343 15.37 1.38 8.47
CA ILE A 343 15.00 1.58 9.86
C ILE A 343 14.35 2.94 9.95
N VAL A 344 13.12 2.99 10.45
CA VAL A 344 12.39 4.24 10.69
C VAL A 344 12.30 4.45 12.18
N LEU A 345 12.68 5.64 12.63
CA LEU A 345 12.63 6.05 14.02
C LEU A 345 11.72 7.27 14.15
N ILE A 346 10.77 7.18 15.06
CA ILE A 346 9.86 8.27 15.42
C ILE A 346 9.89 8.44 16.94
N ASP A 347 9.72 9.66 17.42
CA ASP A 347 9.57 9.92 18.86
C ASP A 347 8.20 10.52 19.17
N ASP A 348 7.81 10.41 20.43
CA ASP A 348 6.57 10.94 20.99
C ASP A 348 6.66 12.43 21.39
N GLN A 349 7.79 13.09 21.12
CA GLN A 349 8.00 14.48 21.54
C GLN A 349 7.32 15.45 20.57
N THR A 350 6.71 16.49 21.12
CA THR A 350 5.99 17.52 20.36
C THR A 350 6.72 18.87 20.34
N GLY A 351 6.52 19.66 19.29
CA GLY A 351 7.06 21.02 19.17
C GLY A 351 8.52 21.07 18.73
N SER A 352 9.32 21.97 19.31
CA SER A 352 10.72 22.21 18.88
C SER A 352 11.68 21.05 19.18
N ARG A 353 11.22 20.01 19.88
CA ARG A 353 12.01 18.82 20.23
C ARG A 353 11.58 17.55 19.48
N THR A 354 10.54 17.66 18.64
CA THR A 354 10.08 16.55 17.81
C THR A 354 11.21 16.03 16.93
N GLY A 355 11.42 14.72 16.92
CA GLY A 355 12.43 14.04 16.12
C GLY A 355 13.84 14.04 16.71
N THR A 356 14.11 14.76 17.81
CA THR A 356 15.47 14.89 18.37
C THR A 356 15.97 13.60 19.02
N ALA A 357 15.11 12.85 19.71
CA ALA A 357 15.49 11.58 20.32
C ALA A 357 15.67 10.50 19.24
N ALA A 358 14.81 10.52 18.20
CA ALA A 358 14.93 9.66 17.04
C ALA A 358 16.22 9.93 16.24
N GLU A 359 16.58 11.19 16.04
CA GLU A 359 17.82 11.61 15.38
C GLU A 359 19.06 11.16 16.18
N GLN A 360 19.07 11.40 17.49
CA GLN A 360 20.19 10.98 18.34
C GLN A 360 20.35 9.45 18.33
N MET A 361 19.24 8.71 18.39
CA MET A 361 19.27 7.25 18.28
C MET A 361 19.78 6.79 16.91
N ALA A 362 19.40 7.46 15.82
CA ALA A 362 19.93 7.17 14.49
C ALA A 362 21.45 7.39 14.42
N ALA A 363 21.95 8.48 14.99
CA ALA A 363 23.38 8.78 15.06
C ALA A 363 24.16 7.73 15.87
N ASP A 364 23.60 7.30 17.01
CA ASP A 364 24.18 6.24 17.82
C ASP A 364 24.20 4.89 17.08
N ILE A 365 23.14 4.56 16.33
CA ILE A 365 23.09 3.37 15.47
C ILE A 365 24.18 3.45 14.38
N MET A 366 24.36 4.60 13.75
CA MET A 366 25.42 4.81 12.76
C MET A 366 26.82 4.64 13.38
N SER A 367 27.02 5.06 14.63
CA SER A 367 28.26 4.83 15.37
C SER A 367 28.49 3.34 15.65
N ASP A 368 27.46 2.60 16.04
CA ASP A 368 27.54 1.14 16.23
C ASP A 368 27.85 0.40 14.93
N ILE A 369 27.25 0.82 13.81
CA ILE A 369 27.55 0.28 12.48
C ILE A 369 29.00 0.54 12.09
N ALA A 370 29.54 1.74 12.38
CA ALA A 370 30.93 2.05 12.08
C ALA A 370 31.92 1.17 12.87
N GLN A 371 31.55 0.72 14.07
CA GLN A 371 32.40 -0.11 14.93
C GLN A 371 32.21 -1.61 14.73
N HIS A 372 30.96 -2.06 14.53
CA HIS A 372 30.58 -3.47 14.56
C HIS A 372 29.91 -3.96 13.26
N GLY A 373 29.69 -3.07 12.28
CA GLY A 373 28.90 -3.35 11.08
C GLY A 373 29.40 -4.55 10.26
N GLU A 374 30.73 -4.68 10.07
CA GLU A 374 31.32 -5.79 9.32
C GLU A 374 30.97 -7.15 9.95
N ALA A 375 31.08 -7.28 11.26
CA ALA A 375 30.73 -8.50 12.00
C ALA A 375 29.22 -8.80 12.01
N LEU A 376 28.39 -7.81 11.67
CA LEU A 376 26.94 -7.92 11.57
C LEU A 376 26.47 -8.12 10.12
N GLY A 377 27.37 -8.16 9.14
CA GLY A 377 27.02 -8.26 7.72
C GLY A 377 26.48 -6.94 7.13
N ILE A 378 26.83 -5.80 7.70
CA ILE A 378 26.43 -4.47 7.21
C ILE A 378 27.61 -3.88 6.44
N SER A 379 27.41 -3.60 5.14
CA SER A 379 28.47 -3.06 4.27
C SER A 379 28.55 -1.54 4.34
N SER A 380 27.40 -0.86 4.41
CA SER A 380 27.34 0.59 4.56
C SER A 380 26.01 1.02 5.19
N GLY A 381 25.99 2.21 5.77
CA GLY A 381 24.79 2.81 6.33
C GLY A 381 24.68 4.27 5.88
N LYS A 382 23.46 4.72 5.62
CA LYS A 382 23.12 6.12 5.33
C LYS A 382 21.98 6.55 6.24
N MET A 383 22.15 7.70 6.89
CA MET A 383 21.12 8.31 7.73
C MET A 383 20.50 9.52 7.03
N GLU A 384 19.19 9.68 7.13
CA GLU A 384 18.40 10.81 6.64
C GLU A 384 17.50 11.29 7.79
N VAL A 385 17.42 12.60 8.02
CA VAL A 385 16.67 13.20 9.14
C VAL A 385 15.63 14.18 8.59
N ALA A 386 14.44 14.21 9.17
CA ALA A 386 13.43 15.22 8.90
C ALA A 386 13.93 16.59 9.39
N THR A 387 14.40 17.45 8.49
CA THR A 387 14.98 18.74 8.88
C THR A 387 13.89 19.72 9.34
N GLY A 388 13.90 20.03 10.64
CA GLY A 388 13.11 21.10 11.24
C GLY A 388 14.00 22.19 11.85
N SER A 389 14.66 23.00 11.01
CA SER A 389 15.07 24.39 11.29
C SER A 389 16.13 24.86 10.30
N ILE A 390 15.96 26.07 9.79
CA ILE A 390 17.02 26.83 9.14
C ILE A 390 18.00 27.23 10.24
N PHE A 391 19.12 26.55 10.34
CA PHE A 391 20.34 27.15 10.86
C PHE A 391 21.36 27.14 9.73
N SER A 392 21.58 28.32 9.14
CA SER A 392 22.81 28.63 8.42
C SER A 392 23.97 28.53 9.42
N GLY A 393 24.45 27.32 9.62
CA GLY A 393 25.54 26.96 10.52
C GLY A 393 26.30 25.83 9.87
N GLN A 394 27.24 26.19 9.02
CA GLN A 394 28.14 25.29 8.32
C GLN A 394 29.08 24.63 9.34
N THR A 395 28.62 23.60 10.05
CA THR A 395 29.49 22.70 10.82
C THR A 395 29.69 21.41 10.05
N GLY A 396 30.54 21.51 9.03
CA GLY A 396 31.15 20.34 8.42
C GLY A 396 32.07 19.69 9.43
N ILE A 397 31.65 18.56 9.99
CA ILE A 397 32.58 17.64 10.64
C ILE A 397 33.27 16.86 9.51
N SER A 398 34.42 17.39 9.12
CA SER A 398 35.30 16.80 8.13
C SER A 398 35.96 15.54 8.69
N THR A 399 35.53 14.38 8.22
CA THR A 399 36.38 13.18 8.20
C THR A 399 36.33 12.55 6.81
N SER A 400 36.94 13.22 5.84
CA SER A 400 37.59 12.57 4.72
C SER A 400 38.83 13.35 4.34
N ARG A 401 39.96 12.91 4.88
CA ARG A 401 41.29 13.43 4.57
C ARG A 401 41.80 12.67 3.35
N ARG A 402 41.25 12.98 2.17
CA ARG A 402 41.77 12.67 0.82
C ARG A 402 40.77 13.28 -0.17
N ILE A 403 41.27 13.91 -1.23
CA ILE A 403 40.53 14.73 -2.22
C ILE A 403 40.44 16.22 -1.85
N LEU A 404 41.59 16.89 -1.75
CA LEU A 404 41.68 18.33 -2.05
C LEU A 404 43.02 18.68 -2.73
N THR A 405 43.47 17.82 -3.65
CA THR A 405 44.66 18.07 -4.48
C THR A 405 44.33 17.71 -5.93
N GLY A 406 43.33 18.36 -6.50
CA GLY A 406 42.91 18.10 -7.89
C GLY A 406 42.29 19.29 -8.59
N THR A 407 41.71 20.23 -7.85
CA THR A 407 41.01 21.38 -8.41
C THR A 407 41.95 22.45 -8.95
N VAL A 408 43.10 22.70 -8.29
CA VAL A 408 44.08 23.70 -8.75
C VAL A 408 44.86 23.20 -9.97
N VAL A 409 45.20 21.91 -10.01
CA VAL A 409 45.94 21.31 -11.14
C VAL A 409 45.05 21.21 -12.38
N GLY A 410 43.77 20.87 -12.22
CA GLY A 410 42.81 20.83 -13.32
C GLY A 410 42.58 22.20 -13.95
N LEU A 411 42.49 23.27 -13.14
CA LEU A 411 42.34 24.64 -13.62
C LEU A 411 43.60 25.14 -14.34
N LEU A 412 44.79 24.82 -13.82
CA LEU A 412 46.06 25.14 -14.47
C LEU A 412 46.24 24.42 -15.81
N PHE A 413 45.88 23.13 -15.89
CA PHE A 413 45.93 22.39 -17.15
C PHE A 413 44.90 22.91 -18.17
N GLY A 414 43.69 23.25 -17.71
CA GLY A 414 42.66 23.85 -18.57
C GLY A 414 43.12 25.18 -19.17
N LEU A 415 43.71 26.06 -18.36
CA LEU A 415 44.24 27.35 -18.82
C LEU A 415 45.46 27.20 -19.75
N LEU A 416 46.34 26.22 -19.49
CA LEU A 416 47.46 25.90 -20.37
C LEU A 416 47.01 25.36 -21.73
N LEU A 417 45.99 24.50 -21.75
CA LEU A 417 45.41 23.96 -22.99
C LEU A 417 44.70 25.04 -23.81
N LEU A 418 43.93 25.91 -23.15
CA LEU A 418 43.27 27.06 -23.79
C LEU A 418 44.29 28.06 -24.34
N GLY A 419 45.33 28.39 -23.56
CA GLY A 419 46.42 29.26 -24.00
C GLY A 419 47.22 28.67 -25.16
N GLY A 420 47.49 27.36 -25.14
CA GLY A 420 48.17 26.62 -26.21
C GLY A 420 47.35 26.60 -27.51
N MET A 421 46.06 26.32 -27.43
CA MET A 421 45.14 26.38 -28.57
C MET A 421 45.08 27.79 -29.19
N LEU A 422 45.03 28.84 -28.37
CA LEU A 422 45.00 30.22 -28.85
C LEU A 422 46.31 30.65 -29.53
N LEU A 423 47.45 30.19 -29.01
CA LEU A 423 48.78 30.43 -29.61
C LEU A 423 48.92 29.69 -30.94
N LEU A 424 48.46 28.45 -31.03
CA LEU A 424 48.49 27.66 -32.27
C LEU A 424 47.53 28.21 -33.33
N TYR A 425 46.41 28.79 -32.91
CA TYR A 425 45.47 29.50 -33.79
C TYR A 425 46.08 30.81 -34.33
N ARG A 426 46.70 31.62 -33.46
CA ARG A 426 47.36 32.88 -33.87
C ARG A 426 48.59 32.67 -34.75
N ARG A 427 49.31 31.55 -34.59
CA ARG A 427 50.45 31.18 -35.47
C ARG A 427 50.04 30.53 -36.79
N GLY A 428 48.74 30.38 -37.06
CA GLY A 428 48.24 29.85 -38.34
C GLY A 428 48.60 28.39 -38.59
N MET A 429 48.91 27.62 -37.55
CA MET A 429 49.44 26.25 -37.66
C MET A 429 48.37 25.16 -37.45
N LEU A 430 47.14 25.53 -37.06
CA LEU A 430 45.99 24.65 -36.98
C LEU A 430 45.08 24.83 -38.20
N ARG A 431 45.31 24.06 -39.27
CA ARG A 431 44.29 23.80 -40.28
C ARG A 431 43.34 22.73 -39.72
N LEU A 432 42.11 23.11 -39.39
CA LEU A 432 41.04 22.17 -39.06
C LEU A 432 40.92 21.13 -40.19
N TRP A 433 41.29 19.89 -39.90
CA TRP A 433 41.06 18.77 -40.80
C TRP A 433 39.57 18.40 -40.72
N ALA A 434 38.94 18.43 -41.88
CA ALA A 434 37.51 18.23 -42.06
C ALA A 434 37.08 16.81 -41.66
N ALA A 435 36.28 16.69 -40.60
CA ALA A 435 35.40 15.54 -40.45
C ALA A 435 34.17 15.77 -41.35
N ARG A 436 34.00 14.86 -42.32
CA ARG A 436 32.88 14.83 -43.26
C ARG A 436 31.57 14.61 -42.50
N LEU A 437 30.69 15.61 -42.53
CA LEU A 437 29.27 15.46 -42.26
C LEU A 437 28.53 15.23 -43.60
N PRO A 438 27.61 14.26 -43.72
CA PRO A 438 26.80 14.11 -44.92
C PRO A 438 25.76 15.24 -45.02
N ARG A 439 25.69 15.87 -46.20
CA ARG A 439 24.71 16.89 -46.59
C ARG A 439 23.32 16.27 -46.88
N PRO A 440 22.22 16.92 -46.50
CA PRO A 440 20.98 16.88 -47.25
C PRO A 440 20.92 18.04 -48.25
N TRP A 441 20.72 17.69 -49.52
CA TRP A 441 20.36 18.57 -50.65
C TRP A 441 18.84 18.81 -50.59
N GLY A 442 18.22 19.93 -50.99
CA GLY A 442 18.70 21.18 -51.57
C GLY A 442 17.50 22.05 -52.01
N ARG A 443 17.56 23.33 -51.60
CA ARG A 443 16.98 24.59 -52.13
C ARG A 443 16.23 24.61 -53.49
N ALA A 444 15.10 25.33 -53.48
CA ALA A 444 14.73 26.52 -54.29
C ALA A 444 13.51 27.18 -53.59
N GLN A 445 13.18 28.46 -53.58
CA GLN A 445 13.68 29.79 -53.93
C GLN A 445 12.60 30.76 -53.35
N GLY A 446 12.90 32.03 -53.05
CA GLY A 446 11.84 33.06 -52.99
C GLY A 446 11.79 33.97 -51.75
N LEU A 447 12.05 35.24 -52.02
CA LEU A 447 11.96 36.48 -51.23
C LEU A 447 10.81 36.66 -50.21
N ALA A 448 11.13 37.53 -49.24
CA ALA A 448 10.31 38.53 -48.53
C ALA A 448 9.98 38.28 -47.04
N SER A 449 10.33 39.28 -46.22
CA SER A 449 9.81 39.59 -44.86
C SER A 449 8.61 40.56 -45.02
N PRO A 450 7.75 40.89 -44.02
CA PRO A 450 7.93 40.75 -42.55
C PRO A 450 6.68 40.40 -41.69
N GLU A 451 6.94 40.16 -40.39
CA GLU A 451 6.11 40.49 -39.20
C GLU A 451 4.83 39.69 -38.81
N PRO A 452 4.38 39.77 -37.53
CA PRO A 452 4.20 38.59 -36.69
C PRO A 452 2.75 38.33 -36.28
N ALA A 453 2.40 37.08 -35.95
CA ALA A 453 1.18 36.82 -35.20
C ALA A 453 1.20 35.49 -34.44
N SER A 454 0.74 35.58 -33.19
CA SER A 454 -0.21 34.65 -32.57
C SER A 454 0.29 33.24 -32.22
N SER A 455 0.58 33.07 -30.93
CA SER A 455 0.59 31.79 -30.23
C SER A 455 -0.75 31.04 -30.42
N LYS A 456 -0.72 29.91 -31.15
CA LYS A 456 -1.72 28.86 -31.00
C LYS A 456 -1.09 27.69 -30.23
N GLY A 457 -1.81 27.27 -29.19
CA GLY A 457 -1.48 26.14 -28.35
C GLY A 457 -1.77 24.80 -29.02
N PHE A 458 -1.19 23.77 -28.39
CA PHE A 458 -1.37 22.33 -28.54
C PHE A 458 -2.30 21.81 -29.66
N ASP A 459 -1.68 21.16 -30.65
CA ASP A 459 -2.33 20.27 -31.61
C ASP A 459 -2.57 18.88 -30.98
N ASN A 460 -3.80 18.37 -31.09
CA ASN A 460 -4.24 17.06 -30.64
C ASN A 460 -4.44 16.11 -31.84
N PRO A 461 -3.58 15.10 -32.06
CA PRO A 461 -3.49 14.38 -33.31
C PRO A 461 -4.34 13.09 -33.30
N MET A 462 -5.67 13.21 -33.24
CA MET A 462 -6.55 12.04 -33.38
C MET A 462 -7.51 12.12 -34.58
N PHE A 463 -7.55 13.23 -35.32
CA PHE A 463 -8.51 13.42 -36.42
C PHE A 463 -7.90 14.13 -37.63
N ASP A 464 -6.94 13.49 -38.30
CA ASP A 464 -6.54 13.90 -39.65
C ASP A 464 -6.28 12.64 -40.49
N MET A 465 -7.31 12.20 -41.21
CA MET A 465 -7.19 11.24 -42.31
C MET A 465 -7.61 11.96 -43.61
N PRO A 466 -6.76 12.01 -44.63
CA PRO A 466 -7.07 12.71 -45.87
C PRO A 466 -8.03 11.91 -46.75
N MET A 467 -9.06 12.59 -47.25
CA MET A 467 -9.88 12.18 -48.39
C MET A 467 -9.01 12.16 -49.64
N ASP A 468 -8.90 11.01 -50.30
CA ASP A 468 -8.43 10.94 -51.69
C ASP A 468 -9.58 10.51 -52.60
N THR A 469 -9.96 11.46 -53.45
CA THR A 469 -10.95 11.33 -54.51
C THR A 469 -10.29 10.69 -55.72
N THR A 470 -10.71 9.49 -56.12
CA THR A 470 -10.70 9.11 -57.54
C THR A 470 -11.77 8.06 -57.83
N GLU A 471 -12.74 8.43 -58.66
CA GLU A 471 -13.75 7.55 -59.24
C GLU A 471 -13.13 6.41 -60.07
N PRO A 472 -13.84 5.27 -60.21
CA PRO A 472 -13.75 4.44 -61.41
C PRO A 472 -15.07 4.43 -62.21
N PRO A 473 -15.01 4.27 -63.55
CA PRO A 473 -16.18 4.13 -64.41
C PRO A 473 -16.57 2.66 -64.61
N GLY A 474 -17.84 2.41 -64.97
CA GLY A 474 -18.21 1.23 -65.75
C GLY A 474 -19.40 0.45 -65.22
N ALA A 475 -20.43 0.35 -66.06
CA ALA A 475 -21.76 -0.18 -65.79
C ALA A 475 -21.93 -1.68 -66.13
N ALA A 476 -23.07 -2.22 -65.65
CA ALA A 476 -23.85 -3.39 -66.15
C ALA A 476 -23.21 -4.79 -65.96
N SER A 477 -23.90 -5.91 -65.68
CA SER A 477 -25.33 -6.31 -65.61
C SER A 477 -25.42 -7.80 -65.18
N GLY A 478 -26.57 -8.25 -64.64
CA GLY A 478 -27.02 -9.66 -64.60
C GLY A 478 -26.94 -10.31 -63.19
N GLU A 479 -28.06 -10.53 -62.50
CA GLU A 479 -28.86 -11.79 -62.45
C GLU A 479 -27.99 -13.00 -61.99
N ASP A 480 -28.27 -13.74 -60.91
CA ASP A 480 -29.54 -14.27 -60.43
C ASP A 480 -29.37 -14.94 -59.03
N ALA A 481 -30.50 -15.08 -58.32
CA ALA A 481 -30.88 -16.11 -57.34
C ALA A 481 -30.28 -16.22 -55.90
N ARG A 482 -31.18 -15.93 -54.93
CA ARG A 482 -31.55 -16.73 -53.72
C ARG A 482 -30.55 -16.80 -52.55
N GLN A 483 -30.86 -16.14 -51.43
CA GLN A 483 -31.71 -16.70 -50.36
C GLN A 483 -31.98 -15.70 -49.22
N GLU A 484 -33.22 -15.77 -48.77
CA GLU A 484 -33.96 -15.03 -47.75
C GLU A 484 -33.48 -15.35 -46.32
N MET A 485 -33.23 -14.34 -45.47
CA MET A 485 -34.09 -13.99 -44.31
C MET A 485 -33.48 -12.91 -43.40
N ALA A 486 -34.17 -11.76 -43.37
CA ALA A 486 -34.46 -10.86 -42.25
C ALA A 486 -33.34 -10.41 -41.26
N LEU A 487 -32.87 -9.19 -41.57
CA LEU A 487 -32.38 -8.11 -40.73
C LEU A 487 -33.11 -7.95 -39.37
N LYS A 488 -32.37 -7.72 -38.27
CA LYS A 488 -32.86 -6.92 -37.15
C LYS A 488 -31.80 -5.94 -36.64
N ASP A 489 -32.21 -4.69 -36.72
CA ASP A 489 -31.64 -3.43 -36.25
C ASP A 489 -31.00 -3.49 -34.86
N ASN A 490 -29.78 -2.95 -34.75
CA ASN A 490 -29.19 -2.52 -33.47
C ASN A 490 -29.20 -0.98 -33.45
N GLN A 491 -30.35 -0.39 -33.10
CA GLN A 491 -30.41 1.01 -32.65
C GLN A 491 -30.34 1.03 -31.12
N ILE A 492 -29.21 1.50 -30.58
CA ILE A 492 -29.06 1.79 -29.15
C ILE A 492 -29.42 3.26 -28.96
N PHE A 493 -30.62 3.53 -28.43
CA PHE A 493 -30.97 4.83 -27.87
C PHE A 493 -30.48 4.91 -26.43
N TYR A 494 -29.71 5.94 -26.10
CA TYR A 494 -29.33 6.27 -24.72
C TYR A 494 -30.41 7.19 -24.15
N LEU A 495 -31.31 6.66 -23.31
CA LEU A 495 -32.23 7.50 -22.53
C LEU A 495 -31.56 7.92 -21.22
N ASN A 496 -31.51 9.23 -21.00
CA ASN A 496 -31.00 9.85 -19.79
C ASN A 496 -32.07 9.75 -18.68
N PRO A 497 -31.80 9.06 -17.55
CA PRO A 497 -32.79 8.82 -16.48
C PRO A 497 -33.14 10.05 -15.62
N LEU A 498 -32.80 11.26 -16.08
CA LEU A 498 -33.09 12.54 -15.42
C LEU A 498 -34.08 13.41 -16.20
N TYR A 499 -34.71 12.88 -17.27
CA TYR A 499 -35.79 13.55 -18.00
C TYR A 499 -37.08 12.73 -17.87
N ASP A 500 -38.11 13.35 -17.30
CA ASP A 500 -39.48 12.84 -17.26
C ASP A 500 -40.21 13.39 -18.50
N GLU A 501 -40.64 12.51 -19.41
CA GLU A 501 -41.32 12.90 -20.67
C GLU A 501 -42.83 13.17 -20.48
N SER A 502 -43.28 13.46 -19.26
CA SER A 502 -44.70 13.71 -18.96
C SER A 502 -45.13 15.19 -18.94
N GLU A 503 -44.32 16.12 -19.47
CA GLU A 503 -44.73 17.52 -19.66
C GLU A 503 -44.55 18.02 -21.10
N VAL A 504 -45.39 17.58 -22.04
CA VAL A 504 -45.87 18.45 -23.14
C VAL A 504 -47.28 18.00 -23.57
N ASP A 505 -48.30 18.64 -23.02
CA ASP A 505 -49.65 18.71 -23.60
C ASP A 505 -49.64 19.67 -24.80
N VAL A 506 -50.18 19.25 -25.96
CA VAL A 506 -51.28 19.87 -26.75
C VAL A 506 -51.77 18.88 -27.81
#